data_AF-A0A564TJ08-F1
#
_entry.id   AF-A0A564TJ08-F1
#
_cell.length_a   1.000
_cell.length_b   1.000
_cell.length_c   1.000
_cell.angle_alpha   90.00
_cell.angle_beta   90.00
_cell.angle_gamma   90.00
#
_symmetry.space_group_name_H-M   'P 1'
#
loop_
_entity.id
_entity.type
_entity.pdbx_description
1 polymer ?
#
loop_
_entity_poly.entity_id
_entity_poly.type
_entity_poly.pdbx_seq_one_letter_code
_entity_poly.pdbx_strand_id
1 'polypeptide(L)'
;MIDALLADFRKTDCDRIIAIGGGAVIDMAKILVLAGDYSAEEIFGRKVPLKRAKTLIAVPTTCGAGSEVSNVSIAEFTKLHTKMGLAVDEIYADRAVLIPDGRIKKLNSFLSNVLECDADLVYVEIGKLLDQIIARKPLHEYGMREEEIESFAKTVEETQQRLLNQSYVKLTWQQMAEIYKELY
;
A
#
# COMPACT_ATOMS: atom_id res chain seq x y z
N MET A 1 21.21 -3.84 11.36
CA MET A 1 19.90 -4.21 11.94
C MET A 1 19.27 -5.33 11.14
N ILE A 2 19.05 -5.15 9.83
CA ILE A 2 18.42 -6.17 8.97
C ILE A 2 19.19 -7.50 8.99
N ASP A 3 20.52 -7.48 8.87
CA ASP A 3 21.32 -8.72 8.94
C ASP A 3 21.20 -9.45 10.28
N ALA A 4 21.07 -8.71 11.39
CA ALA A 4 20.87 -9.29 12.71
C ALA A 4 19.48 -9.96 12.81
N LEU A 5 18.45 -9.31 12.25
CA LEU A 5 17.10 -9.89 12.16
C LEU A 5 17.08 -11.17 11.31
N LEU A 6 17.76 -11.16 10.15
CA LEU A 6 17.91 -12.34 9.29
C LEU A 6 18.61 -13.48 10.05
N ALA A 7 19.73 -13.18 10.72
CA ALA A 7 20.48 -14.16 11.49
C ALA A 7 19.66 -14.76 12.65
N ASP A 8 18.86 -13.96 13.34
CA ASP A 8 18.00 -14.44 14.42
C ASP A 8 16.82 -15.26 13.88
N PHE A 9 16.17 -14.83 12.79
CA PHE A 9 15.07 -15.57 12.18
C PHE A 9 15.53 -16.94 11.65
N ARG A 10 16.73 -17.02 11.06
CA ARG A 10 17.33 -18.28 10.56
C ARG A 10 17.58 -19.34 11.61
N LYS A 11 17.61 -18.97 12.90
CA LYS A 11 17.73 -19.93 14.03
C LYS A 11 16.39 -20.59 14.37
N THR A 12 15.31 -20.17 13.72
CA THR A 12 13.96 -20.68 13.99
C THR A 12 13.53 -21.64 12.89
N ASP A 13 12.70 -22.62 13.25
CA ASP A 13 12.04 -23.53 12.29
C ASP A 13 10.71 -22.95 11.78
N CYS A 14 10.54 -21.63 11.81
CA CYS A 14 9.30 -20.98 11.39
C CYS A 14 9.16 -21.04 9.86
N ASP A 15 8.02 -21.54 9.37
CA ASP A 15 7.67 -21.56 7.93
C ASP A 15 6.68 -20.47 7.52
N ARG A 16 6.12 -19.77 8.50
CA ARG A 16 5.14 -18.70 8.30
C ARG A 16 5.52 -17.47 9.11
N ILE A 17 5.41 -16.31 8.47
CA ILE A 17 5.63 -14.99 9.06
C ILE A 17 4.29 -14.24 9.07
N ILE A 18 3.94 -13.65 10.20
CA ILE A 18 2.80 -12.73 10.33
C ILE A 18 3.36 -11.36 10.66
N ALA A 19 3.33 -10.44 9.70
CA ALA A 19 3.87 -9.09 9.84
C ALA A 19 2.76 -8.12 10.23
N ILE A 20 2.81 -7.61 11.47
CA ILE A 20 1.83 -6.65 11.99
C ILE A 20 2.52 -5.30 12.19
N GLY A 21 2.19 -4.30 11.37
CA GLY A 21 2.88 -3.01 11.45
C GLY A 21 2.63 -2.08 10.27
N GLY A 22 3.44 -1.03 10.13
CA GLY A 22 3.44 -0.17 8.95
C GLY A 22 4.33 -0.72 7.84
N GLY A 23 4.54 0.06 6.78
CA GLY A 23 5.35 -0.34 5.62
C GLY A 23 6.75 -0.87 5.97
N ALA A 24 7.44 -0.23 6.92
CA ALA A 24 8.79 -0.66 7.34
C ALA A 24 8.80 -2.07 7.96
N VAL A 25 7.80 -2.43 8.76
CA VAL A 25 7.70 -3.76 9.38
C VAL A 25 7.42 -4.82 8.32
N ILE A 26 6.52 -4.51 7.40
CA ILE A 26 6.14 -5.43 6.32
C ILE A 26 7.31 -5.61 5.35
N ASP A 27 8.03 -4.53 4.99
CA ASP A 27 9.22 -4.58 4.13
C ASP A 27 10.34 -5.44 4.74
N MET A 28 10.56 -5.35 6.06
CA MET A 28 11.48 -6.27 6.73
C MET A 28 10.99 -7.72 6.68
N ALA A 29 9.70 -7.97 6.84
CA ALA A 29 9.17 -9.33 6.77
C ALA A 29 9.27 -9.95 5.36
N LYS A 30 9.12 -9.11 4.32
CA LYS A 30 9.24 -9.51 2.91
C LYS A 30 10.56 -10.16 2.57
N ILE A 31 11.67 -9.67 3.12
CA ILE A 31 12.99 -10.26 2.86
C ILE A 31 13.24 -11.55 3.65
N LEU A 32 12.58 -11.73 4.81
CA LEU A 32 12.69 -12.95 5.61
C LEU A 32 12.06 -14.17 4.92
N VAL A 33 11.22 -13.95 3.89
CA VAL A 33 10.59 -15.06 3.15
C VAL A 33 11.55 -15.77 2.20
N LEU A 34 12.69 -15.16 1.90
CA LEU A 34 13.65 -15.64 0.91
C LEU A 34 14.53 -16.74 1.50
N ALA A 35 14.82 -17.75 0.67
CA ALA A 35 15.73 -18.84 0.98
C ALA A 35 17.19 -18.37 1.03
N GLY A 36 18.00 -19.12 1.78
CA GLY A 36 19.45 -18.97 1.79
C GLY A 36 19.99 -18.09 2.93
N ASP A 37 21.31 -18.15 3.09
CA ASP A 37 22.05 -17.44 4.13
C ASP A 37 22.81 -16.25 3.53
N TYR A 38 22.05 -15.28 3.01
CA TYR A 38 22.59 -14.09 2.35
C TYR A 38 22.44 -12.84 3.23
N SER A 39 23.35 -11.89 3.07
CA SER A 39 23.24 -10.57 3.70
C SER A 39 22.14 -9.73 3.05
N ALA A 40 21.69 -8.70 3.74
CA ALA A 40 20.76 -7.71 3.22
C ALA A 40 21.31 -7.03 1.96
N GLU A 41 22.61 -6.70 1.93
CA GLU A 41 23.22 -6.07 0.76
C GLU A 41 23.19 -6.98 -0.47
N GLU A 42 23.45 -8.28 -0.30
CA GLU A 42 23.37 -9.25 -1.39
C GLU A 42 21.95 -9.40 -1.93
N ILE A 43 20.96 -9.46 -1.03
CA ILE A 43 19.54 -9.56 -1.36
C ILE A 43 19.06 -8.32 -2.11
N PHE A 44 19.24 -7.13 -1.54
CA PHE A 44 18.80 -5.87 -2.15
C PHE A 44 19.63 -5.50 -3.40
N GLY A 45 20.89 -5.92 -3.45
CA GLY A 45 21.76 -5.79 -4.63
C GLY A 45 21.50 -6.82 -5.73
N ARG A 46 20.56 -7.77 -5.54
CA ARG A 46 20.27 -8.87 -6.47
C ARG A 46 21.51 -9.69 -6.86
N LYS A 47 22.46 -9.85 -5.94
CA LYS A 47 23.71 -10.59 -6.16
C LYS A 47 23.57 -12.10 -5.94
N VAL A 48 22.39 -12.56 -5.53
CA VAL A 48 22.09 -13.93 -5.10
C VAL A 48 20.74 -14.39 -5.67
N PRO A 49 20.49 -15.71 -5.78
CA PRO A 49 19.19 -16.23 -6.19
C PRO A 49 18.11 -15.86 -5.17
N LEU A 50 17.04 -15.21 -5.63
CA LEU A 50 15.90 -14.82 -4.81
C LEU A 50 14.81 -15.87 -4.99
N LYS A 51 14.78 -16.85 -4.07
CA LYS A 51 13.77 -17.91 -4.08
C LYS A 51 12.92 -17.81 -2.83
N ARG A 52 11.61 -17.89 -2.97
CA ARG A 52 10.70 -17.94 -1.82
C ARG A 52 10.86 -19.27 -1.06
N ALA A 53 10.94 -19.20 0.25
CA ALA A 53 10.97 -20.35 1.16
C ALA A 53 9.86 -20.33 2.22
N LYS A 54 9.25 -19.17 2.49
CA LYS A 54 8.30 -19.00 3.60
C LYS A 54 7.01 -18.34 3.14
N THR A 55 5.96 -18.55 3.93
CA THR A 55 4.66 -17.87 3.77
C THR A 55 4.66 -16.56 4.54
N LEU A 56 4.11 -15.50 3.96
CA LEU A 56 3.94 -14.18 4.58
C LEU A 56 2.47 -13.77 4.61
N ILE A 57 1.98 -13.46 5.81
CA ILE A 57 0.70 -12.78 6.02
C ILE A 57 0.99 -11.36 6.51
N ALA A 58 0.50 -10.36 5.79
CA ALA A 58 0.66 -8.96 6.15
C ALA A 58 -0.61 -8.41 6.80
N VAL A 59 -0.46 -7.73 7.93
CA VAL A 59 -1.52 -7.05 8.68
C VAL A 59 -1.12 -5.59 8.85
N PRO A 60 -1.42 -4.71 7.88
CA PRO A 60 -1.03 -3.32 7.97
C PRO A 60 -1.79 -2.60 9.09
N THR A 61 -1.09 -1.73 9.79
CA THR A 61 -1.63 -0.88 10.88
C THR A 61 -1.65 0.60 10.49
N THR A 62 -1.25 0.92 9.25
CA THR A 62 -1.17 2.26 8.68
C THR A 62 -1.85 2.31 7.33
N CYS A 63 -2.48 3.44 6.99
CA CYS A 63 -3.13 3.67 5.70
C CYS A 63 -2.15 4.41 4.80
N GLY A 64 -1.39 3.69 4.00
CA GLY A 64 -0.26 4.28 3.28
C GLY A 64 0.29 3.38 2.18
N ALA A 65 1.59 3.07 2.26
CA ALA A 65 2.44 2.59 1.17
C ALA A 65 1.99 1.32 0.39
N GLY A 66 0.93 0.62 0.80
CA GLY A 66 0.47 -0.61 0.13
C GLY A 66 1.54 -1.72 0.16
N SER A 67 2.35 -1.76 1.23
CA SER A 67 3.41 -2.77 1.33
C SER A 67 2.81 -4.18 1.49
N GLU A 68 1.69 -4.31 2.18
CA GLU A 68 0.95 -5.56 2.39
C GLU A 68 0.53 -6.28 1.11
N VAL A 69 0.54 -5.59 -0.02
CA VAL A 69 -0.03 -6.04 -1.29
C VAL A 69 0.93 -5.84 -2.46
N SER A 70 2.13 -5.27 -2.25
CA SER A 70 3.15 -5.04 -3.28
C SER A 70 4.35 -5.98 -3.20
N ASN A 71 5.03 -6.17 -4.33
CA ASN A 71 6.29 -6.92 -4.44
C ASN A 71 7.54 -6.05 -4.22
N VAL A 72 7.37 -4.85 -3.66
CA VAL A 72 8.45 -3.91 -3.41
C VAL A 72 8.76 -3.89 -1.93
N SER A 73 10.04 -4.00 -1.56
CA SER A 73 10.54 -3.76 -0.21
C SER A 73 11.57 -2.64 -0.25
N ILE A 74 11.42 -1.64 0.62
CA ILE A 74 12.37 -0.54 0.75
C ILE A 74 13.07 -0.63 2.09
N ALA A 75 14.40 -0.63 2.07
CA ALA A 75 15.22 -0.57 3.27
C ALA A 75 16.23 0.57 3.20
N GLU A 76 16.45 1.22 4.34
CA GLU A 76 17.51 2.20 4.48
C GLU A 76 18.84 1.52 4.86
N PHE A 77 19.88 1.78 4.07
CA PHE A 77 21.23 1.30 4.30
C PHE A 77 22.06 2.45 4.87
N THR A 78 22.06 2.57 6.20
CA THR A 78 22.74 3.68 6.91
C THR A 78 24.22 3.81 6.54
N LYS A 79 24.92 2.68 6.33
CA LYS A 79 26.34 2.67 5.91
C LYS A 79 26.57 3.28 4.52
N LEU A 80 25.58 3.19 3.64
CA LEU A 80 25.65 3.68 2.26
C LEU A 80 24.94 5.03 2.11
N HIS A 81 24.37 5.58 3.19
CA HIS A 81 23.57 6.81 3.19
C HIS A 81 22.49 6.83 2.09
N THR A 82 21.89 5.68 1.79
CA THR A 82 20.89 5.55 0.73
C THR A 82 19.79 4.57 1.11
N LYS A 83 18.67 4.65 0.38
CA LYS A 83 17.60 3.64 0.42
C LYS A 83 17.75 2.71 -0.76
N MET A 84 17.71 1.42 -0.49
CA MET A 84 17.68 0.40 -1.53
C MET A 84 16.28 -0.20 -1.63
N GLY A 85 15.84 -0.43 -2.86
CA GLY A 85 14.58 -1.07 -3.16
C GLY A 85 14.80 -2.43 -3.81
N LEU A 86 14.07 -3.44 -3.32
CA LEU A 86 13.97 -4.74 -3.95
C LEU A 86 12.56 -4.89 -4.52
N ALA A 87 12.46 -5.14 -5.82
CA ALA A 87 11.18 -5.41 -6.50
C ALA A 87 11.27 -6.76 -7.22
N VAL A 88 10.64 -7.80 -6.64
CA VAL A 88 10.63 -9.18 -7.15
C VAL A 88 9.38 -9.92 -6.65
N ASP A 89 8.74 -10.75 -7.47
CA ASP A 89 7.44 -11.35 -7.13
C ASP A 89 7.50 -12.32 -5.95
N GLU A 90 8.67 -12.90 -5.68
CA GLU A 90 8.91 -13.84 -4.59
C GLU A 90 8.64 -13.24 -3.20
N ILE A 91 8.56 -11.91 -3.08
CA ILE A 91 8.31 -11.23 -1.80
C ILE A 91 6.88 -10.71 -1.62
N TYR A 92 5.93 -11.02 -2.51
CA TYR A 92 4.51 -10.72 -2.24
C TYR A 92 4.06 -11.35 -0.92
N ALA A 93 3.19 -10.67 -0.17
CA ALA A 93 2.46 -11.35 0.89
C ALA A 93 1.49 -12.37 0.25
N ASP A 94 1.38 -13.56 0.83
CA ASP A 94 0.38 -14.54 0.39
C ASP A 94 -1.03 -14.07 0.73
N ARG A 95 -1.18 -13.35 1.85
CA ARG A 95 -2.43 -12.75 2.29
C ARG A 95 -2.19 -11.40 2.94
N ALA A 96 -3.07 -10.45 2.63
CA ALA A 96 -3.22 -9.20 3.36
C ALA A 96 -4.49 -9.25 4.19
N VAL A 97 -4.38 -8.97 5.49
CA VAL A 97 -5.52 -8.90 6.42
C VAL A 97 -5.70 -7.45 6.82
N LEU A 98 -6.79 -6.86 6.35
CA LEU A 98 -7.07 -5.45 6.53
C LEU A 98 -8.13 -5.30 7.64
N ILE A 99 -7.79 -4.56 8.70
CA ILE A 99 -8.64 -4.36 9.88
C ILE A 99 -9.01 -2.87 9.97
N PRO A 100 -10.13 -2.44 9.35
CA PRO A 100 -10.50 -1.03 9.24
C PRO A 100 -10.97 -0.40 10.57
N ASP A 101 -11.23 -1.20 11.60
CA ASP A 101 -11.71 -0.74 12.92
C ASP A 101 -10.59 -0.20 13.84
N GLY A 102 -9.37 -0.06 13.31
CA GLY A 102 -8.18 0.36 14.06
C GLY A 102 -7.99 1.87 14.17
N ARG A 103 -6.79 2.35 13.81
CA ARG A 103 -6.40 3.77 13.98
C ARG A 103 -7.22 4.74 13.11
N ILE A 104 -7.78 4.29 11.98
CA ILE A 104 -8.67 5.12 11.14
C ILE A 104 -9.88 5.57 11.94
N LYS A 105 -10.51 4.66 12.69
CA LYS A 105 -11.67 5.01 13.52
C LYS A 105 -11.33 6.09 14.55
N LYS A 106 -10.14 6.00 15.17
CA LYS A 106 -9.64 7.03 16.09
C LYS A 106 -9.40 8.37 15.39
N LEU A 107 -8.84 8.35 14.17
CA LEU A 107 -8.64 9.55 13.35
C LEU A 107 -9.98 10.17 12.97
N ASN A 108 -10.95 9.38 12.51
CA ASN A 108 -12.28 9.87 12.16
C ASN A 108 -12.97 10.47 13.38
N SER A 109 -12.88 9.85 14.57
CA SER A 109 -13.40 10.46 15.81
C SER A 109 -12.71 11.79 16.15
N PHE A 110 -11.38 11.88 15.98
CA PHE A 110 -10.66 13.13 16.21
C PHE A 110 -11.11 14.22 15.23
N LEU A 111 -11.18 13.91 13.94
CA LEU A 111 -11.59 14.85 12.89
C LEU A 111 -13.06 15.25 13.03
N SER A 112 -13.94 14.31 13.36
CA SER A 112 -15.36 14.55 13.66
C SER A 112 -15.54 15.58 14.77
N ASN A 113 -14.75 15.50 15.84
CA ASN A 113 -14.77 16.50 16.92
C ASN A 113 -14.26 17.87 16.46
N VAL A 114 -13.21 17.90 15.62
CA VAL A 114 -12.62 19.17 15.11
C VAL A 114 -13.54 19.85 14.11
N LEU A 115 -14.26 19.08 13.29
CA LEU A 115 -15.14 19.55 12.22
C LEU A 115 -16.60 19.67 12.67
N GLU A 116 -16.91 19.28 13.91
CA GLU A 116 -18.25 19.27 14.48
C GLU A 116 -19.29 18.53 13.61
N CYS A 117 -18.93 17.33 13.14
CA CYS A 117 -19.79 16.51 12.26
C CYS A 117 -19.76 15.03 12.66
N ASP A 118 -20.68 14.23 12.13
CA ASP A 118 -20.69 12.80 12.37
C ASP A 118 -19.48 12.08 11.72
N ALA A 119 -19.02 10.98 12.34
CA ALA A 119 -17.79 10.29 11.95
C ALA A 119 -17.80 9.71 10.53
N ASP A 120 -18.99 9.44 9.98
CA ASP A 120 -19.26 9.01 8.61
C ASP A 120 -19.24 10.17 7.60
N LEU A 121 -19.44 11.41 8.07
CA LEU A 121 -19.42 12.62 7.23
C LEU A 121 -18.07 13.34 7.22
N VAL A 122 -17.10 12.90 8.04
CA VAL A 122 -15.78 13.53 8.18
C VAL A 122 -15.12 13.89 6.85
N TYR A 123 -15.07 12.96 5.90
CA TYR A 123 -14.41 13.22 4.61
C TYR A 123 -15.19 14.19 3.71
N VAL A 124 -16.52 14.24 3.86
CA VAL A 124 -17.37 15.21 3.16
C VAL A 124 -17.10 16.61 3.69
N GLU A 125 -17.07 16.80 5.02
CA GLU A 125 -16.80 18.10 5.64
C GLU A 125 -15.37 18.58 5.41
N ILE A 126 -14.38 17.67 5.44
CA ILE A 126 -13.01 18.00 5.03
C ILE A 126 -12.98 18.50 3.59
N GLY A 127 -13.69 17.84 2.68
CA GLY A 127 -13.81 18.27 1.29
C GLY A 127 -14.30 19.71 1.17
N LYS A 128 -15.40 20.05 1.86
CA LYS A 128 -15.96 21.41 1.89
C LYS A 128 -14.98 22.46 2.40
N LEU A 129 -14.22 22.11 3.45
CA LEU A 129 -13.20 22.99 4.01
C LEU A 129 -12.05 23.23 3.03
N LEU A 130 -11.52 22.16 2.40
CA LEU A 130 -10.44 22.26 1.41
C LEU A 130 -10.87 23.05 0.17
N ASP A 131 -12.14 22.94 -0.23
CA ASP A 131 -12.71 23.72 -1.34
C ASP A 131 -12.70 25.24 -1.06
N GLN A 132 -12.61 25.68 0.20
CA GLN A 132 -12.41 27.11 0.53
C GLN A 132 -10.99 27.61 0.22
N ILE A 133 -10.02 26.71 0.14
CA ILE A 133 -8.61 27.04 -0.17
C ILE A 133 -8.39 26.91 -1.68
N ILE A 134 -8.77 25.77 -2.24
CA ILE A 134 -8.66 25.46 -3.67
C ILE A 134 -9.95 24.75 -4.07
N ALA A 135 -10.83 25.46 -4.75
CA ALA A 135 -12.07 24.89 -5.27
C ALA A 135 -11.76 23.83 -6.34
N ARG A 136 -12.30 22.62 -6.15
CA ARG A 136 -12.28 21.58 -7.18
C ARG A 136 -13.18 22.02 -8.34
N LYS A 137 -12.63 22.07 -9.55
CA LYS A 137 -13.43 22.26 -10.76
C LYS A 137 -13.95 20.91 -11.25
N PRO A 138 -15.10 20.88 -11.93
CA PRO A 138 -15.58 19.68 -12.59
C PRO A 138 -14.60 19.21 -13.68
N LEU A 139 -14.59 17.91 -14.01
CA LEU A 139 -13.60 17.33 -14.93
C LEU A 139 -13.66 17.93 -16.34
N HIS A 140 -14.82 18.41 -16.80
CA HIS A 140 -14.94 19.06 -18.11
C HIS A 140 -14.14 20.37 -18.21
N GLU A 141 -13.99 21.11 -17.10
CA GLU A 141 -13.14 22.31 -17.06
C GLU A 141 -11.65 21.98 -17.16
N TYR A 142 -11.27 20.73 -16.88
CA TYR A 142 -9.92 20.20 -17.09
C TYR A 142 -9.74 19.52 -18.46
N GLY A 143 -10.74 19.59 -19.34
CA GLY A 143 -10.66 19.10 -20.71
C GLY A 143 -11.12 17.67 -20.93
N MET A 144 -11.70 17.00 -19.93
CA MET A 144 -12.31 15.69 -20.12
C MET A 144 -13.62 15.83 -20.93
N ARG A 145 -13.82 14.98 -21.94
CA ARG A 145 -15.09 14.88 -22.66
C ARG A 145 -15.94 13.76 -22.08
N GLU A 146 -17.26 13.94 -22.04
CA GLU A 146 -18.19 12.95 -21.47
C GLU A 146 -18.06 11.58 -22.15
N GLU A 147 -17.88 11.58 -23.48
CA GLU A 147 -17.65 10.37 -24.31
C GLU A 147 -16.36 9.60 -23.98
N GLU A 148 -15.41 10.24 -23.28
CA GLU A 148 -14.13 9.64 -22.89
C GLU A 148 -14.17 8.97 -21.50
N ILE A 149 -15.20 9.24 -20.70
CA ILE A 149 -15.27 8.75 -19.31
C ILE A 149 -15.17 7.23 -19.24
N GLU A 150 -15.92 6.53 -20.09
CA GLU A 150 -15.95 5.07 -20.10
C GLU A 150 -14.62 4.47 -20.59
N SER A 151 -14.07 4.99 -21.69
CA SER A 151 -12.81 4.49 -22.25
C SER A 151 -11.64 4.75 -21.30
N PHE A 152 -11.67 5.88 -20.59
CA PHE A 152 -10.70 6.21 -19.56
C PHE A 152 -10.79 5.24 -18.37
N ALA A 153 -11.98 4.98 -17.84
CA ALA A 153 -12.17 4.04 -16.73
C ALA A 153 -11.69 2.62 -17.08
N LYS A 154 -11.97 2.14 -18.29
CA LYS A 154 -11.46 0.84 -18.79
C LYS A 154 -9.94 0.83 -18.89
N THR A 155 -9.35 1.90 -19.42
CA THR A 155 -7.89 2.04 -19.52
C THR A 155 -7.23 2.04 -18.14
N VAL A 156 -7.85 2.69 -17.14
CA VAL A 156 -7.36 2.67 -15.75
C VAL A 156 -7.42 1.25 -15.20
N GLU A 157 -8.50 0.51 -15.43
CA GLU A 157 -8.60 -0.88 -15.03
C GLU A 157 -7.47 -1.71 -15.65
N GLU A 158 -7.28 -1.64 -16.97
CA GLU A 158 -6.26 -2.42 -17.69
C GLU A 158 -4.82 -2.05 -17.32
N THR A 159 -4.52 -0.77 -17.10
CA THR A 159 -3.14 -0.28 -16.91
C THR A 159 -2.72 -0.17 -15.45
N GLN A 160 -3.66 0.09 -14.53
CA GLN A 160 -3.37 0.29 -13.10
C GLN A 160 -3.61 -0.97 -12.27
N GLN A 161 -3.45 -2.14 -12.89
CA GLN A 161 -3.62 -3.46 -12.26
C GLN A 161 -2.85 -3.58 -10.95
N ARG A 162 -1.63 -3.04 -10.86
CA ARG A 162 -0.86 -3.02 -9.61
C ARG A 162 -1.61 -2.28 -8.51
N LEU A 163 -2.19 -1.11 -8.75
CA LEU A 163 -2.89 -0.34 -7.71
C LEU A 163 -4.24 -0.97 -7.37
N LEU A 164 -5.01 -1.40 -8.36
CA LEU A 164 -6.35 -1.93 -8.19
C LEU A 164 -6.35 -3.31 -7.49
N ASN A 165 -5.43 -4.20 -7.88
CA ASN A 165 -5.26 -5.50 -7.22
C ASN A 165 -4.75 -5.37 -5.78
N GLN A 166 -4.20 -4.21 -5.43
CA GLN A 166 -3.66 -3.91 -4.12
C GLN A 166 -4.64 -3.11 -3.24
N SER A 167 -5.63 -2.45 -3.84
CA SER A 167 -6.64 -1.68 -3.10
C SER A 167 -7.50 -2.56 -2.17
N TYR A 168 -7.85 -2.01 -1.00
CA TYR A 168 -8.81 -2.59 -0.05
C TYR A 168 -10.17 -2.82 -0.72
N VAL A 169 -10.64 -1.82 -1.48
CA VAL A 169 -11.87 -1.92 -2.28
C VAL A 169 -11.50 -2.26 -3.71
N LYS A 170 -12.07 -3.35 -4.24
CA LYS A 170 -11.97 -3.69 -5.66
C LYS A 170 -13.00 -2.88 -6.43
N LEU A 171 -12.51 -1.89 -7.16
CA LEU A 171 -13.33 -1.06 -8.04
C LEU A 171 -13.32 -1.67 -9.44
N THR A 172 -14.50 -1.86 -10.02
CA THR A 172 -14.63 -2.17 -11.44
C THR A 172 -14.58 -0.90 -12.27
N TRP A 173 -14.29 -1.03 -13.58
CA TRP A 173 -14.35 0.12 -14.48
C TRP A 173 -15.73 0.82 -14.46
N GLN A 174 -16.83 0.09 -14.27
CA GLN A 174 -18.16 0.70 -14.17
C GLN A 174 -18.29 1.63 -12.95
N GLN A 175 -17.81 1.18 -11.79
CA GLN A 175 -17.84 1.99 -10.56
C GLN A 175 -16.93 3.22 -10.68
N MET A 176 -15.77 3.07 -11.34
CA MET A 176 -14.90 4.22 -11.63
C MET A 176 -15.57 5.20 -12.59
N ALA A 177 -16.25 4.71 -13.63
CA ALA A 177 -16.99 5.55 -14.56
C ALA A 177 -18.16 6.30 -13.89
N GLU A 178 -18.85 5.69 -12.92
CA GLU A 178 -19.87 6.36 -12.11
C GLU A 178 -19.26 7.53 -11.31
N ILE A 179 -18.13 7.31 -10.64
CA ILE A 179 -17.41 8.37 -9.92
C ILE A 179 -17.01 9.50 -10.88
N TYR A 180 -16.47 9.18 -12.05
CA TYR A 180 -16.08 10.19 -13.03
C TYR A 180 -17.27 10.99 -13.56
N LYS A 181 -18.45 10.37 -13.71
CA LYS A 181 -19.68 11.07 -14.09
C LYS A 181 -20.17 12.02 -12.99
N GLU A 182 -20.07 11.63 -11.71
CA GLU A 182 -20.42 12.52 -10.60
C GLU A 182 -19.49 13.73 -10.49
N LEU A 183 -18.24 13.57 -10.94
CA LEU A 183 -17.22 14.63 -10.93
C LEU A 183 -17.14 15.42 -12.25
N TYR A 184 -17.93 15.04 -13.27
CA TYR A 184 -17.89 15.66 -14.59
C TYR A 184 -18.41 17.10 -14.55
#